data_AF-A0AAV9E0A3-F1
#
_entry.id   AF-A0AAV9E0A3-F1
#
_cell.length_a   1.000
_cell.length_b   1.000
_cell.length_c   1.000
_cell.angle_alpha   90.00
_cell.angle_beta   90.00
_cell.angle_gamma   90.00
#
_symmetry.space_group_name_H-M   'P 1'
#
loop_
_entity.id
_entity.type
_entity.pdbx_description
1 polymer ?
#
loop_
_entity_poly.entity_id
_entity_poly.type
_entity_poly.pdbx_seq_one_letter_code
_entity_poly.pdbx_strand_id
1 'polypeptide(L)'
;MRNSDILASIQGSGVMEMYPKGWLERAGVGQYTYQWFANWSQMSYEGSWRDTEGPDCNRSQCFKDRQVGLNETFLAEWTRRVVRRHTRRKARASAGGDVTTGCSCD
;
A
#
# COMPACT_ATOMS: atom_id res chain seq x y z
N MET A 1 24.64 -22.61 0.55
CA MET A 1 24.00 -21.27 0.65
C MET A 1 23.30 -21.02 -0.67
N ARG A 2 21.96 -21.00 -0.68
CA ARG A 2 21.15 -20.73 -1.88
C ARG A 2 20.77 -19.25 -1.86
N ASN A 3 20.90 -18.58 -3.00
CA ASN A 3 20.70 -17.14 -3.22
C ASN A 3 19.22 -16.70 -3.16
N SER A 4 18.46 -17.11 -2.14
CA SER A 4 17.00 -16.88 -2.08
C SER A 4 16.50 -16.06 -0.90
N ASP A 5 17.38 -15.66 0.03
CA ASP A 5 16.94 -15.29 1.38
C ASP A 5 16.82 -13.78 1.63
N ILE A 6 16.73 -12.95 0.59
CA ILE A 6 16.39 -11.53 0.74
C ILE A 6 15.32 -11.21 -0.31
N LEU A 7 14.15 -10.78 0.18
CA LEU A 7 12.87 -10.63 -0.53
C LEU A 7 12.03 -11.92 -0.61
N ALA A 8 11.79 -12.56 0.54
CA ALA A 8 10.42 -13.00 0.79
C ALA A 8 9.57 -11.73 0.72
N SER A 9 8.98 -11.47 -0.45
CA SER A 9 8.08 -10.34 -0.59
C SER A 9 7.07 -10.41 0.56
N ILE A 10 6.62 -9.25 1.03
CA ILE A 10 5.53 -9.17 1.97
C ILE A 10 4.22 -9.52 1.21
N GLN A 11 4.20 -10.67 0.55
CA GLN A 11 3.14 -11.20 -0.31
C GLN A 11 1.86 -11.27 0.52
N GLY A 12 0.80 -10.63 0.04
CA GLY A 12 -0.47 -10.53 0.78
C GLY A 12 -0.50 -9.48 1.91
N SER A 13 0.57 -8.69 2.10
CA SER A 13 0.50 -7.49 2.95
C SER A 13 -0.16 -6.32 2.24
N GLY A 14 -0.52 -5.30 3.02
CA GLY A 14 -1.07 -4.05 2.54
C GLY A 14 -0.05 -2.92 2.64
N VAL A 15 -0.02 -2.03 1.66
CA VAL A 15 0.77 -0.79 1.68
C VAL A 15 -0.13 0.42 1.52
N MET A 16 0.19 1.50 2.23
CA MET A 16 -0.39 2.83 1.99
C MET A 16 0.73 3.79 1.61
N GLU A 17 0.44 4.64 0.63
CA GLU A 17 1.33 5.70 0.22
C GLU A 17 1.05 6.98 0.98
N MET A 18 2.10 7.70 1.33
CA MET A 18 2.00 8.97 2.06
C MET A 18 2.66 10.04 1.22
N TYR A 19 1.92 11.10 0.89
CA TYR A 19 2.41 12.17 0.05
C TYR A 19 2.58 13.46 0.85
N PRO A 20 3.75 14.11 0.77
CA PRO A 20 3.92 15.46 1.29
C PRO A 20 3.08 16.44 0.49
N LYS A 21 2.75 17.58 1.11
CA LYS A 21 2.00 18.65 0.45
C LYS A 21 2.72 19.12 -0.83
N GLY A 22 1.96 19.32 -1.91
CA GLY A 22 2.48 19.77 -3.21
C GLY A 22 3.09 18.68 -4.09
N TRP A 23 3.11 17.41 -3.65
CA TRP A 23 3.55 16.27 -4.48
C TRP A 23 2.67 16.07 -5.71
N LEU A 24 1.35 16.02 -5.53
CA LEU A 24 0.40 15.69 -6.60
C LEU A 24 0.45 16.67 -7.77
N GLU A 25 0.56 17.95 -7.48
CA GLU A 25 0.60 19.02 -8.49
C GLU A 25 1.83 18.94 -9.39
N ARG A 26 2.90 18.26 -8.93
CA ARG A 26 4.21 18.25 -9.58
C ARG A 26 4.67 16.87 -10.04
N ALA A 27 4.10 15.78 -9.51
CA ALA A 27 4.56 14.41 -9.77
C ALA A 27 4.15 13.85 -11.14
N GLY A 28 3.09 14.38 -11.77
CA GLY A 28 2.59 13.89 -13.05
C GLY A 28 2.32 12.38 -13.03
N VAL A 29 2.88 11.63 -13.99
CA VAL A 29 2.74 10.16 -14.08
C VAL A 29 3.38 9.43 -12.89
N GLY A 30 4.37 10.03 -12.23
CA GLY A 30 5.09 9.45 -11.09
C GLY A 30 4.22 9.22 -9.85
N GLN A 31 2.97 9.71 -9.83
CA GLN A 31 2.04 9.47 -8.73
C GLN A 31 1.57 8.01 -8.61
N TYR A 32 1.74 7.19 -9.66
CA TYR A 32 1.27 5.79 -9.67
C TYR A 32 2.39 4.76 -9.46
N THR A 33 3.65 5.21 -9.31
CA THR A 33 4.82 4.32 -9.27
C THR A 33 4.71 3.26 -8.18
N TYR A 34 4.24 3.62 -7.00
CA TYR A 34 4.14 2.70 -5.87
C TYR A 34 2.89 1.82 -5.93
N GLN A 35 1.80 2.25 -6.57
CA GLN A 35 0.69 1.37 -6.93
C GLN A 35 1.17 0.28 -7.90
N TRP A 36 1.98 0.64 -8.90
CA TRP A 36 2.60 -0.34 -9.78
C TRP A 36 3.54 -1.27 -9.02
N PHE A 37 4.37 -0.73 -8.14
CA PHE A 37 5.28 -1.54 -7.32
C PHE A 37 4.54 -2.52 -6.41
N ALA A 38 3.44 -2.08 -5.79
CA ALA A 38 2.59 -2.93 -4.97
C ALA A 38 1.99 -4.07 -5.79
N ASN A 39 1.50 -3.77 -7.00
CA ASN A 39 0.96 -4.78 -7.90
C ASN A 39 2.02 -5.79 -8.35
N TRP A 40 3.21 -5.32 -8.74
CA TRP A 40 4.34 -6.16 -9.12
C TRP A 40 4.81 -7.06 -7.96
N SER A 41 4.76 -6.55 -6.73
CA SER A 41 5.19 -7.28 -5.53
C SER A 41 4.07 -8.12 -4.89
N GLN A 42 2.91 -8.26 -5.53
CA GLN A 42 1.72 -8.96 -4.98
C GLN A 42 1.29 -8.44 -3.60
N MET A 43 1.46 -7.14 -3.37
CA MET A 43 0.95 -6.42 -2.20
C MET A 43 -0.41 -5.79 -2.54
N SER A 44 -1.29 -5.71 -1.54
CA SER A 44 -2.53 -4.95 -1.66
C SER A 44 -2.24 -3.45 -1.50
N TYR A 45 -2.59 -2.65 -2.51
CA TYR A 45 -2.63 -1.21 -2.34
C TYR A 45 -3.84 -0.82 -1.47
N GLU A 46 -3.57 -0.27 -0.28
CA GLU A 46 -4.55 0.05 0.75
C GLU A 46 -4.90 1.56 0.82
N GLY A 47 -4.55 2.29 -0.24
CA GLY A 47 -4.88 3.70 -0.44
C GLY A 47 -3.72 4.65 -0.22
N SER A 48 -4.02 5.93 -0.18
CA SER A 48 -3.04 7.00 0.06
C SER A 48 -3.49 8.00 1.12
N TRP A 49 -2.51 8.54 1.82
CA TRP A 49 -2.61 9.70 2.70
C TRP A 49 -1.93 10.90 2.06
N ARG A 50 -2.52 12.08 2.26
CA ARG A 50 -1.97 13.35 1.75
C ARG A 50 -1.86 14.31 2.91
N ASP A 51 -0.66 14.84 3.10
CA ASP A 51 -0.44 15.91 4.05
C ASP A 51 -1.06 17.22 3.54
N THR A 52 -2.07 17.71 4.25
CA THR A 52 -2.76 18.96 3.98
C THR A 52 -2.19 20.14 4.75
N GLU A 53 -1.46 19.89 5.83
CA GLU A 53 -1.01 20.90 6.81
C GLU A 53 0.43 21.35 6.58
N GLY A 54 1.16 20.68 5.69
CA GLY A 54 2.51 21.10 5.31
C GLY A 54 2.60 22.58 4.85
N PRO A 55 3.75 23.23 5.04
CA PRO A 55 3.98 24.57 4.51
C PRO A 55 3.98 24.56 2.98
N ASP A 56 3.40 25.61 2.38
CA ASP A 56 3.38 25.75 0.92
C ASP A 56 4.78 25.77 0.34
N CYS A 57 4.95 25.14 -0.82
CA CYS A 57 6.24 25.07 -1.44
C CYS A 57 6.26 25.55 -2.89
N ASN A 58 6.86 26.73 -3.09
CA ASN A 58 6.91 27.39 -4.39
C ASN A 58 7.99 26.82 -5.32
N ARG A 59 8.99 26.11 -4.80
CA ARG A 59 10.08 25.53 -5.60
C ARG A 59 9.69 24.15 -6.13
N SER A 60 10.26 23.77 -7.28
CA SER A 60 9.91 22.56 -8.01
C SER A 60 10.32 21.24 -7.34
N GLN A 61 11.10 21.24 -6.25
CA GLN A 61 11.69 20.01 -5.67
C GLN A 61 11.68 19.91 -4.15
N CYS A 62 11.27 20.96 -3.45
CA CYS A 62 11.27 21.03 -1.99
C CYS A 62 10.33 20.04 -1.29
N PHE A 63 9.49 19.31 -2.02
CA PHE A 63 8.66 18.25 -1.45
C PHE A 63 9.46 16.96 -1.21
N LYS A 64 10.61 16.77 -1.87
CA LYS A 64 11.40 15.53 -1.78
C LYS A 64 12.06 15.35 -0.42
N ASP A 65 12.50 16.45 0.20
CA ASP A 65 13.23 16.45 1.47
C ASP A 65 12.32 16.78 2.67
N ARG A 66 11.00 16.76 2.48
CA ARG A 66 10.05 17.11 3.55
C ARG A 66 9.59 15.89 4.31
N GLN A 67 9.47 16.07 5.63
CA GLN A 67 8.69 15.16 6.46
C GLN A 67 7.21 15.27 6.08
N VAL A 68 6.55 14.13 5.97
CA VAL A 68 5.11 14.06 5.72
C VAL A 68 4.39 14.22 7.06
N GLY A 69 3.47 15.18 7.14
CA GLY A 69 2.59 15.33 8.31
C GLY A 69 1.78 14.06 8.57
N LEU A 70 1.85 13.56 9.80
CA LEU A 70 1.10 12.39 10.25
C LEU A 70 -0.19 12.88 10.92
N ASN A 71 -1.34 12.59 10.32
CA ASN A 71 -2.62 12.75 11.00
C ASN A 71 -2.94 11.46 11.75
N GLU A 72 -2.72 11.47 13.07
CA GLU A 72 -2.89 10.29 13.92
C GLU A 72 -4.30 9.69 13.80
N THR A 73 -5.34 10.54 13.78
CA THR A 73 -6.73 10.09 13.66
C THR A 73 -6.96 9.36 12.34
N PHE A 74 -6.53 9.95 11.22
CA PHE A 74 -6.64 9.31 9.91
C PHE A 74 -5.88 7.98 9.87
N LEU A 75 -4.64 7.97 10.37
CA LEU A 75 -3.80 6.78 10.37
C LEU A 75 -4.39 5.68 11.24
N ALA A 76 -4.97 6.02 12.39
CA ALA A 76 -5.63 5.07 13.27
C ALA A 76 -6.87 4.46 12.61
N GLU A 77 -7.71 5.28 11.97
CA GLU A 77 -8.89 4.81 11.26
C GLU A 77 -8.54 3.95 10.04
N TRP A 78 -7.56 4.39 9.26
CA TRP A 78 -7.02 3.64 8.14
C TRP A 78 -6.49 2.27 8.62
N THR A 79 -5.65 2.25 9.65
CA THR A 79 -5.08 1.02 10.22
C THR A 79 -6.18 0.08 10.68
N ARG A 80 -7.18 0.59 11.41
CA ARG A 80 -8.35 -0.18 11.86
C ARG A 80 -9.08 -0.83 10.68
N ARG A 81 -9.29 -0.09 9.60
CA ARG A 81 -9.98 -0.58 8.39
C ARG A 81 -9.18 -1.66 7.68
N VAL A 82 -7.86 -1.49 7.54
CA VAL A 82 -6.97 -2.45 6.88
C VAL A 82 -6.87 -3.74 7.68
N VAL A 83 -6.61 -3.65 9.00
CA VAL A 83 -6.55 -4.83 9.88
C VAL A 83 -7.86 -5.60 9.82
N ARG A 84 -9.02 -4.93 9.92
CA ARG A 84 -10.33 -5.57 9.81
C ARG A 84 -10.56 -6.26 8.45
N ARG A 85 -10.05 -5.68 7.37
CA ARG A 85 -10.16 -6.30 6.03
C ARG A 85 -9.26 -7.53 5.95
N HIS A 86 -8.04 -7.42 6.45
CA HIS A 86 -7.08 -8.52 6.45
C HIS A 86 -7.58 -9.70 7.30
N THR A 87 -8.13 -9.45 8.49
CA THR A 87 -8.71 -10.50 9.34
C THR A 87 -9.89 -11.20 8.66
N ARG A 88 -10.78 -10.46 7.98
CA ARG A 88 -11.88 -11.04 7.20
C ARG A 88 -11.39 -11.89 6.02
N ARG A 89 -10.37 -11.44 5.29
CA ARG A 89 -9.77 -12.21 4.19
C ARG A 89 -9.19 -13.52 4.71
N LYS A 90 -8.45 -13.46 5.82
CA LYS A 90 -7.87 -14.64 6.46
C LYS A 90 -8.94 -15.61 6.94
N ALA A 91 -9.99 -15.14 7.61
CA ALA A 91 -11.12 -15.97 8.03
C ALA A 91 -11.82 -16.66 6.85
N ARG A 92 -12.03 -15.96 5.73
CA ARG A 92 -12.57 -16.54 4.50
C ARG A 92 -11.65 -17.59 3.88
N ALA A 93 -10.34 -17.33 3.84
CA ALA A 93 -9.36 -18.31 3.35
C ALA A 93 -9.35 -19.58 4.21
N SER A 94 -9.48 -19.45 5.53
CA SER A 94 -9.59 -20.59 6.44
C SER A 94 -10.92 -21.35 6.33
N ALA A 95 -12.01 -20.67 5.95
CA ALA A 95 -13.32 -21.29 5.76
C ALA A 95 -13.53 -21.92 4.37
N GLY A 96 -12.74 -21.51 3.37
CA GLY A 96 -12.80 -22.02 1.98
C GLY A 96 -11.89 -23.21 1.70
N GLY A 97 -11.22 -23.75 2.71
CA GLY A 97 -10.33 -24.91 2.59
C GLY A 97 -11.06 -26.24 2.60
N ASP A 98 -12.09 -26.43 1.78
CA ASP A 98 -12.60 -27.76 1.38
C ASP A 98 -13.53 -27.64 0.15
N VAL A 99 -13.02 -27.21 -1.00
CA VAL A 99 -13.60 -27.56 -2.29
C VAL A 99 -12.46 -27.81 -3.26
N THR A 100 -11.92 -29.03 -3.25
CA THR A 100 -11.23 -29.59 -4.42
C THR A 100 -12.29 -29.87 -5.50
N THR A 101 -12.72 -28.85 -6.22
CA THR A 101 -13.31 -29.06 -7.55
C THR A 101 -12.14 -29.30 -8.50
N GLY A 102 -11.78 -30.58 -8.65
CA GLY A 102 -10.89 -31.02 -9.70
C GLY A 102 -11.51 -30.67 -11.06
N CYS A 103 -10.87 -29.77 -11.80
CA CYS A 103 -11.11 -29.69 -13.23
C CYS A 103 -10.38 -30.88 -13.87
N SER A 104 -11.13 -31.92 -14.21
CA SER A 104 -10.67 -32.92 -15.17
C SER A 104 -10.82 -32.29 -16.56
N CYS A 105 -9.72 -32.23 -17.30
CA CYS A 105 -9.78 -31.94 -18.73
C CYS A 105 -9.96 -33.30 -19.44
N ASP A 106 -11.06 -33.45 -20.18
CA ASP A 106 -11.15 -34.40 -21.30
C ASP A 106 -10.47 -33.77 -22.55
#